data_AF-A0A934BSH8-F1
#
_entry.id   AF-A0A934BSH8-F1
#
_cell.length_a   1.000
_cell.length_b   1.000
_cell.length_c   1.000
_cell.angle_alpha   90.00
_cell.angle_beta   90.00
_cell.angle_gamma   90.00
#
_symmetry.space_group_name_H-M   'P 1'
#
loop_
_entity.id
_entity.type
_entity.pdbx_description
1 polymer ?
#
loop_
_entity_poly.entity_id
_entity_poly.type
_entity_poly.pdbx_seq_one_letter_code
_entity_poly.pdbx_strand_id
1 'polypeptide(L)'
;MPTNLRAATTQRTSISIAWSFNGASQGFRVQRSSDGGATWTQIVQTPGSATAVQDSGLTPGTKYLYRVQALNDDGPTAWSSALSKTTLQ
;
A
#
# COMPACT_ATOMS: atom_id res chain seq x y z
N MET A 1 1.77 0.35 -13.80
CA MET A 1 1.29 0.30 -12.40
C MET A 1 2.28 -0.48 -11.53
N PRO A 2 2.34 -0.23 -10.22
CA PRO A 2 3.09 -1.06 -9.28
C PRO A 2 2.65 -2.52 -9.33
N THR A 3 3.60 -3.44 -9.14
CA THR A 3 3.39 -4.89 -9.17
C THR A 3 4.00 -5.53 -7.93
N ASN A 4 3.77 -6.83 -7.73
CA ASN A 4 4.35 -7.59 -6.62
C ASN A 4 4.09 -6.95 -5.25
N LEU A 5 2.89 -6.39 -5.06
CA LEU A 5 2.49 -5.78 -3.80
C LEU A 5 2.42 -6.86 -2.72
N ARG A 6 3.23 -6.72 -1.67
CA ARG A 6 3.39 -7.72 -0.62
C ARG A 6 3.62 -7.08 0.73
N ALA A 7 3.37 -7.83 1.81
CA ALA A 7 3.82 -7.43 3.14
C ALA A 7 5.25 -7.92 3.36
N ALA A 8 6.18 -7.00 3.60
CA ALA A 8 7.54 -7.31 4.00
C ALA A 8 7.59 -7.76 5.47
N THR A 9 6.82 -7.09 6.33
CA THR A 9 6.70 -7.42 7.76
C THR A 9 5.27 -7.22 8.22
N THR A 10 4.78 -8.08 9.11
CA THR A 10 3.49 -7.92 9.79
C THR A 10 3.73 -7.95 11.29
N GLN A 11 3.23 -6.94 11.99
CA GLN A 11 3.31 -6.81 13.44
C GLN A 11 1.91 -6.69 14.03
N ARG A 12 1.84 -6.58 15.36
CA ARG A 12 0.58 -6.41 16.11
C ARG A 12 -0.15 -5.11 15.75
N THR A 13 0.60 -4.02 15.53
CA THR A 13 0.04 -2.68 15.28
C THR A 13 0.65 -2.00 14.04
N SER A 14 1.39 -2.74 13.21
CA SER A 14 1.93 -2.21 11.96
C SER A 14 2.07 -3.26 10.87
N ILE A 15 2.03 -2.84 9.60
CA ILE A 15 2.33 -3.66 8.43
C ILE A 15 3.27 -2.87 7.52
N SER A 16 4.42 -3.47 7.19
CA SER A 16 5.33 -2.94 6.17
C SER A 16 4.97 -3.52 4.81
N ILE A 17 4.69 -2.65 3.85
CA ILE A 17 4.19 -2.97 2.52
C ILE A 17 5.29 -2.64 1.52
N ALA A 18 5.58 -3.55 0.59
CA ALA A 18 6.58 -3.37 -0.46
C ALA A 18 6.01 -3.70 -1.84
N TRP A 19 6.54 -3.07 -2.88
CA TRP A 19 6.13 -3.29 -4.27
C TRP A 19 7.34 -3.22 -5.22
N SER A 20 7.11 -3.65 -6.46
CA SER A 20 8.05 -3.53 -7.57
C SER A 20 7.50 -2.56 -8.62
N PHE A 21 8.37 -1.74 -9.19
CA PHE A 21 8.03 -0.80 -10.25
C PHE A 21 9.25 -0.56 -11.15
N ASN A 22 9.09 -0.78 -12.45
CA ASN A 22 10.19 -0.73 -13.43
C ASN A 22 10.14 0.53 -14.32
N GLY A 23 9.48 1.59 -13.86
CA GLY A 23 9.36 2.86 -14.59
C GLY A 23 9.82 4.05 -13.76
N ALA A 24 9.75 5.24 -14.36
CA ALA A 24 9.85 6.50 -13.62
C ALA A 24 8.47 6.88 -13.07
N SER A 25 8.44 7.48 -11.87
CA SER A 25 7.24 8.07 -11.28
C SER A 25 7.64 9.30 -10.47
N GLN A 26 6.71 10.23 -10.29
CA GLN A 26 6.85 11.36 -9.37
C GLN A 26 6.57 10.94 -7.92
N GLY A 27 5.84 9.84 -7.75
CA GLY A 27 5.50 9.31 -6.44
C GLY A 27 4.61 8.09 -6.50
N PHE A 28 4.31 7.55 -5.33
CA PHE A 28 3.29 6.51 -5.18
C PHE A 28 2.23 6.97 -4.20
N ARG A 29 0.97 6.65 -4.51
CA ARG A 29 -0.13 6.78 -3.58
C ARG A 29 -0.46 5.41 -3.03
N VAL A 30 -0.47 5.29 -1.70
CA VAL A 30 -0.84 4.05 -1.00
C VAL A 30 -2.16 4.27 -0.30
N GLN A 31 -3.09 3.33 -0.50
CA GLN A 31 -4.38 3.32 0.18
C GLN A 31 -4.56 2.05 1.00
N ARG A 32 -5.35 2.19 2.06
CA ARG A 32 -5.79 1.12 2.95
C ARG A 32 -7.31 1.08 3.00
N SER A 33 -7.85 -0.14 3.12
CA SER A 33 -9.23 -0.40 3.50
C SER A 33 -9.28 -1.33 4.70
N SER A 34 -10.21 -1.11 5.62
CA SER A 34 -10.49 -2.00 6.76
C SER A 34 -11.88 -2.64 6.69
N ASP A 35 -12.64 -2.40 5.63
CA ASP A 35 -14.04 -2.80 5.45
C ASP A 35 -14.24 -3.72 4.23
N GLY A 36 -13.20 -4.48 3.88
CA GLY A 36 -13.25 -5.42 2.75
C GLY A 36 -13.20 -4.75 1.37
N GLY A 37 -12.76 -3.49 1.30
CA GLY A 37 -12.56 -2.75 0.06
C GLY A 37 -13.75 -1.86 -0.33
N ALA A 38 -14.73 -1.70 0.56
CA ALA A 38 -15.87 -0.81 0.35
C ALA A 38 -15.44 0.67 0.37
N THR A 39 -14.56 1.03 1.31
CA THR A 39 -13.94 2.36 1.38
C THR A 39 -12.42 2.26 1.40
N TRP A 40 -11.75 3.26 0.82
CA TRP A 40 -10.30 3.33 0.72
C TRP A 40 -9.79 4.69 1.21
N THR A 41 -8.91 4.65 2.20
CA THR A 41 -8.28 5.84 2.78
C THR A 41 -6.84 5.93 2.31
N GLN A 42 -6.41 7.11 1.86
CA GLN A 42 -4.99 7.34 1.58
C GLN A 42 -4.20 7.35 2.88
N ILE A 43 -3.21 6.46 2.99
CA ILE A 43 -2.33 6.41 4.16
C ILE A 43 -1.08 7.25 3.95
N VAL A 44 -0.55 7.29 2.72
CA VAL A 44 0.66 8.04 2.40
C VAL A 44 0.74 8.36 0.91
N GLN A 45 1.48 9.42 0.59
CA GLN A 45 2.06 9.62 -0.72
C GLN A 45 3.59 9.64 -0.56
N THR A 46 4.31 8.81 -1.31
CA THR A 46 5.76 8.65 -1.20
C THR A 46 6.47 9.26 -2.41
N PRO A 47 7.78 9.58 -2.32
CA PRO A 47 8.60 9.88 -3.49
C PRO A 47 8.62 8.73 -4.50
N GLY A 48 8.93 9.03 -5.76
CA GLY A 48 8.95 8.05 -6.85
C GLY A 48 10.06 7.00 -6.78
N SER A 49 11.04 7.19 -5.90
CA SER A 49 12.09 6.20 -5.59
C SER A 49 11.68 5.19 -4.51
N ALA A 50 10.56 5.41 -3.82
CA ALA A 50 10.12 4.52 -2.75
C ALA A 50 9.59 3.20 -3.31
N THR A 51 9.99 2.10 -2.68
CA THR A 51 9.51 0.74 -3.00
C THR A 51 8.85 0.06 -1.81
N ALA A 52 8.75 0.76 -0.67
CA ALA A 52 8.09 0.28 0.53
C ALA A 52 7.59 1.44 1.41
N VAL A 53 6.60 1.14 2.27
CA VAL A 53 6.14 2.00 3.36
C VAL A 53 5.73 1.16 4.57
N GLN A 54 5.89 1.70 5.77
CA GLN A 54 5.28 1.16 6.98
C GLN A 54 3.96 1.87 7.30
N ASP A 55 2.90 1.10 7.44
CA ASP A 55 1.61 1.55 7.98
C ASP A 55 1.51 1.17 9.46
N SER A 56 1.41 2.17 10.34
CA SER A 56 1.47 2.03 11.80
C SER A 56 0.17 2.47 12.47
N GLY A 57 -0.01 2.13 13.74
CA GLY A 57 -1.21 2.49 14.51
C GLY A 57 -2.44 1.63 14.15
N LEU A 58 -2.19 0.41 13.68
CA LEU A 58 -3.23 -0.55 13.30
C LEU A 58 -3.80 -1.27 14.52
N THR A 59 -5.05 -1.71 14.39
CA THR A 59 -5.71 -2.54 15.40
C THR A 59 -5.20 -3.99 15.29
N PRO A 60 -4.83 -4.65 16.40
CA PRO A 60 -4.43 -6.06 16.41
C PRO A 60 -5.52 -7.00 15.87
N GLY A 61 -5.11 -8.12 15.27
CA GLY A 61 -6.03 -9.13 14.71
C GLY A 61 -6.99 -8.62 13.63
N THR A 62 -6.73 -7.44 13.05
CA THR A 62 -7.64 -6.77 12.11
C THR A 62 -7.13 -6.93 10.69
N LYS A 63 -8.05 -7.25 9.78
CA LYS A 63 -7.74 -7.41 8.35
C LYS A 63 -7.77 -6.05 7.65
N TYR A 64 -6.71 -5.81 6.90
CA TYR A 64 -6.54 -4.63 6.05
C TYR A 64 -6.28 -5.06 4.61
N LEU A 65 -6.84 -4.28 3.68
CA LEU A 65 -6.49 -4.36 2.27
C LEU A 65 -5.61 -3.16 1.91
N TYR A 66 -4.63 -3.37 1.04
CA TYR A 66 -3.75 -2.33 0.54
C TYR A 66 -3.70 -2.31 -0.97
N ARG A 67 -3.59 -1.12 -1.55
CA ARG A 67 -3.33 -0.94 -2.97
C ARG A 67 -2.41 0.25 -3.21
N VAL A 68 -1.62 0.18 -4.27
CA VAL A 68 -0.65 1.22 -4.64
C VAL A 68 -0.85 1.59 -6.10
N GLN A 69 -0.77 2.87 -6.41
CA GLN A 69 -0.64 3.35 -7.79
C GLN A 69 0.56 4.29 -7.89
N ALA A 70 1.19 4.32 -9.07
CA ALA A 70 2.21 5.32 -9.37
C ALA A 70 1.55 6.62 -9.82
N LEU A 71 2.16 7.74 -9.48
CA LEU A 71 1.79 9.09 -9.89
C LEU A 71 2.79 9.55 -10.94
N ASN A 72 2.32 9.80 -12.15
CA ASN A 72 3.14 10.25 -13.28
C ASN A 72 2.59 11.57 -13.82
N ASP A 73 3.37 12.25 -14.67
CA ASP A 73 3.01 13.53 -15.26
C ASP A 73 1.76 13.44 -16.16
N ASP A 74 1.62 12.33 -16.89
CA ASP A 74 0.45 12.02 -17.72
C ASP A 74 -0.78 11.55 -16.90
N GLY A 75 -0.66 11.54 -15.57
CA GLY A 75 -1.67 11.09 -14.64
C GLY A 75 -1.31 9.78 -13.91
N PRO A 76 -2.09 9.40 -12.88
CA PRO A 76 -1.83 8.19 -12.13
C PRO A 76 -2.04 6.92 -12.94
N THR A 77 -1.24 5.88 -12.65
CA THR A 77 -1.50 4.55 -13.21
C THR A 77 -2.77 3.94 -12.61
N ALA A 78 -3.26 2.85 -13.19
CA ALA A 78 -4.17 1.96 -12.48
C ALA A 78 -3.59 1.52 -11.12
N TRP A 79 -4.48 1.21 -10.18
CA TRP A 79 -4.13 0.59 -8.91
C TRP A 79 -3.56 -0.80 -9.13
N SER A 80 -2.60 -1.21 -8.30
CA SER A 80 -2.16 -2.60 -8.21
C SER A 80 -3.31 -3.52 -7.78
N SER A 81 -3.12 -4.83 -7.97
CA SER A 81 -3.92 -5.83 -7.24
C SER A 81 -3.84 -5.56 -5.74
N ALA A 82 -4.97 -5.73 -5.04
CA ALA A 82 -5.04 -5.49 -3.62
C ALA A 82 -4.31 -6.58 -2.82
N LEU A 83 -3.52 -6.17 -1.85
CA LEU A 83 -2.89 -7.05 -0.86
C LEU A 83 -3.82 -7.17 0.35
N SER A 84 -4.20 -8.39 0.73
CA SER A 84 -4.95 -8.67 1.97
C SER A 84 -4.02 -9.17 3.06
N LYS A 85 -3.98 -8.48 4.21
CA LYS A 85 -3.20 -8.90 5.39
C LYS A 85 -3.89 -8.59 6.70
N THR A 86 -3.69 -9.47 7.68
CA THR A 86 -4.21 -9.33 9.04
C THR A 86 -3.04 -9.06 9.98
N THR A 87 -3.17 -8.06 10.85
CA THR A 87 -2.19 -7.79 11.91
C THR A 87 -2.11 -8.96 12.89
N LEU A 88 -0.98 -9.08 13.60
CA LEU A 88 -0.83 -10.10 14.64
C LEU A 88 -1.74 -9.79 15.84
N GLN A 89 -2.06 -10.82 16.63
CA GLN A 89 -2.76 -10.65 17.90
C GLN A 89 -1.81 -10.33 19.06
#